data_AF-A0A350ICU9-F1
#
_entry.id   AF-A0A350ICU9-F1
#
_cell.length_a   1.000
_cell.length_b   1.000
_cell.length_c   1.000
_cell.angle_alpha   90.00
_cell.angle_beta   90.00
_cell.angle_gamma   90.00
#
_symmetry.space_group_name_H-M   'P 1'
#
loop_
_entity.id
_entity.type
_entity.pdbx_description
1 polymer ?
#
loop_
_entity_poly.entity_id
_entity_poly.type
_entity_poly.pdbx_seq_one_letter_code
_entity_poly.pdbx_strand_id
1 'polypeptide(L)'
;MATVWNVLQTERELVNGGITVCHWSAVDSETVGSGENAVVYEATNVGSCTLTPDSTASDFVAYTDVTEASAIAWVKASLGADEVSNIESSLAAQITASKTPTSAFGVPW
;
A
#
# COMPACT_ATOMS: atom_id res chain seq x y z
N MET A 1 -6.60 9.21 -8.56
CA MET A 1 -5.64 10.25 -8.10
C MET A 1 -4.25 9.64 -8.31
N ALA A 2 -3.17 10.08 -7.64
CA ALA A 2 -2.01 9.19 -7.50
C ALA A 2 -2.32 8.20 -6.37
N THR A 3 -1.99 6.92 -6.53
CA THR A 3 -2.18 5.90 -5.50
C THR A 3 -1.42 6.27 -4.22
N VAL A 4 -2.13 6.29 -3.09
CA VAL A 4 -1.59 6.56 -1.77
C VAL A 4 -1.11 5.25 -1.15
N TRP A 5 0.17 5.20 -0.79
CA TRP A 5 0.78 4.05 -0.12
C TRP A 5 1.02 4.39 1.36
N ASN A 6 0.71 3.47 2.26
CA ASN A 6 0.93 3.62 3.71
C ASN A 6 1.59 2.39 4.31
N VAL A 7 2.23 2.55 5.47
CA VAL A 7 2.70 1.44 6.29
C VAL A 7 1.76 1.21 7.46
N LEU A 8 1.19 0.00 7.52
CA LEU A 8 0.23 -0.40 8.55
C LEU A 8 0.92 -0.88 9.82
N GLN A 9 1.98 -1.68 9.65
CA GLN A 9 2.71 -2.30 10.75
C GLN A 9 4.11 -2.73 10.30
N THR A 10 5.06 -2.72 11.23
CA THR A 10 6.40 -3.27 11.02
C THR A 10 6.70 -4.35 12.05
N GLU A 11 7.38 -5.41 11.65
CA GLU A 11 8.03 -6.36 12.56
C GLU A 11 9.54 -6.11 12.51
N ARG A 12 10.21 -6.20 13.66
CA ARG A 12 11.65 -5.94 13.77
C ARG A 12 12.35 -6.98 14.61
N GLU A 13 13.64 -7.15 14.39
CA GLU A 13 14.48 -7.91 15.29
C GLU A 13 14.90 -7.07 16.52
N LEU A 14 15.02 -7.70 17.68
CA LEU A 14 15.36 -7.00 18.93
C LEU A 14 16.86 -6.76 19.10
N VAL A 15 17.70 -7.47 18.35
CA VAL A 15 19.16 -7.39 18.49
C VAL A 15 19.72 -6.06 17.99
N ASN A 16 19.22 -5.54 16.87
CA ASN A 16 19.69 -4.31 16.24
C ASN A 16 18.54 -3.36 15.81
N GLY A 17 17.27 -3.76 15.96
CA GLY A 17 16.11 -2.96 15.58
C GLY A 17 15.76 -2.98 14.09
N GLY A 18 16.44 -3.77 13.25
CA GLY A 18 16.16 -3.88 11.83
C GLY A 18 14.74 -4.39 11.55
N ILE A 19 14.03 -3.70 10.66
CA ILE A 19 12.68 -4.12 10.23
C ILE A 19 12.81 -5.30 9.26
N THR A 20 12.17 -6.41 9.59
CA THR A 20 12.20 -7.67 8.83
C THR A 20 10.92 -7.92 8.05
N VAL A 21 9.80 -7.32 8.45
CA VAL A 21 8.52 -7.37 7.71
C VAL A 21 7.87 -6.00 7.74
N CYS A 22 7.37 -5.55 6.60
CA CYS A 22 6.56 -4.34 6.48
C CYS A 22 5.19 -4.69 5.89
N HIS A 23 4.13 -4.39 6.63
CA HIS A 23 2.74 -4.51 6.19
C HIS A 23 2.29 -3.17 5.62
N TRP A 24 1.67 -3.16 4.45
CA TRP A 24 1.38 -1.95 3.68
C TRP A 24 -0.04 -1.94 3.13
N SER A 25 -0.54 -0.74 2.82
CA SER A 25 -1.75 -0.53 2.01
C SER A 25 -1.47 0.40 0.83
N ALA A 26 -2.16 0.17 -0.28
CA ALA A 26 -2.21 1.03 -1.44
C ALA A 26 -3.67 1.36 -1.74
N VAL A 27 -4.01 2.64 -1.76
CA VAL A 27 -5.38 3.14 -1.91
C VAL A 27 -5.41 4.11 -3.08
N ASP A 28 -6.34 3.92 -4.01
CA ASP A 28 -6.66 4.94 -5.01
C ASP A 28 -8.13 5.29 -4.90
N SER A 29 -8.45 6.52 -5.29
CA SER A 29 -9.82 7.02 -5.30
C SER A 29 -10.08 7.95 -6.49
N GLU A 30 -11.34 7.95 -6.90
CA GLU A 30 -11.86 8.84 -7.92
C GLU A 30 -13.20 9.40 -7.48
N THR A 31 -13.32 10.73 -7.50
CA THR A 31 -14.59 11.41 -7.28
C THR A 31 -15.25 11.70 -8.62
N VAL A 32 -16.47 11.23 -8.81
CA VAL A 32 -17.29 11.49 -10.00
C VAL A 32 -18.45 12.40 -9.64
N GLY A 33 -18.68 13.43 -10.45
CA GLY A 33 -19.71 14.45 -10.18
C GLY A 33 -19.18 15.64 -9.38
N SER A 34 -20.08 16.46 -8.86
CA SER A 34 -19.75 17.66 -8.08
C SER A 34 -20.88 18.03 -7.11
N GLY A 35 -20.54 18.82 -6.09
CA GLY A 35 -21.50 19.24 -5.05
C GLY A 35 -21.99 18.05 -4.22
N GLU A 36 -23.25 18.11 -3.77
CA GLU A 36 -23.86 17.10 -2.90
C GLU A 36 -24.05 15.73 -3.57
N ASN A 37 -23.98 15.67 -4.90
CA ASN A 37 -24.14 14.44 -5.69
C ASN A 37 -22.80 13.79 -6.08
N ALA A 38 -21.68 14.30 -5.56
CA ALA A 38 -20.38 13.70 -5.83
C ALA A 38 -20.29 12.31 -5.18
N VAL A 39 -19.84 11.32 -5.96
CA VAL A 39 -19.63 9.95 -5.49
C VAL A 39 -18.13 9.68 -5.48
N VAL A 40 -17.62 9.19 -4.35
CA VAL A 40 -16.23 8.76 -4.22
C VAL A 40 -16.18 7.25 -4.42
N TYR A 41 -15.47 6.82 -5.46
CA TYR A 41 -15.12 5.43 -5.69
C TYR A 41 -13.71 5.20 -5.17
N GLU A 42 -13.53 4.16 -4.36
CA GLU A 42 -12.25 3.84 -3.74
C GLU A 42 -11.93 2.37 -3.95
N ALA A 43 -10.66 2.07 -4.19
CA ALA A 43 -10.13 0.73 -4.17
C ALA A 43 -8.93 0.67 -3.23
N THR A 44 -8.77 -0.47 -2.56
CA THR A 44 -7.66 -0.71 -1.63
C THR A 44 -7.02 -2.06 -1.94
N ASN A 45 -5.70 -2.11 -1.86
CA ASN A 45 -4.90 -3.32 -1.86
C ASN A 45 -4.02 -3.32 -0.61
N VAL A 46 -3.83 -4.49 -0.01
CA VAL A 46 -3.01 -4.66 1.19
C VAL A 46 -2.08 -5.83 1.01
N GLY A 47 -0.91 -5.74 1.62
CA GLY A 47 0.06 -6.83 1.57
C GLY A 47 1.15 -6.67 2.61
N SER A 48 2.14 -7.54 2.50
CA SER A 48 3.36 -7.44 3.28
C SER A 48 4.56 -7.76 2.39
N CYS A 49 5.74 -7.26 2.79
CA CYS A 49 7.01 -7.64 2.19
C CYS A 49 8.01 -8.02 3.27
N THR A 50 8.83 -9.04 2.99
CA THR A 50 9.96 -9.41 3.83
C THR A 50 11.17 -8.55 3.45
N LEU A 51 11.82 -8.00 4.46
CA LEU A 51 13.03 -7.19 4.34
C LEU A 51 14.19 -7.91 5.03
N THR A 52 15.40 -7.68 4.53
CA THR A 52 16.63 -8.28 5.06
C THR A 52 17.57 -7.17 5.53
N PRO A 53 17.34 -6.59 6.72
CA PRO A 53 18.13 -5.47 7.21
C PRO A 53 19.58 -5.91 7.49
N ASP A 54 20.55 -5.06 7.13
CA ASP A 54 21.95 -5.23 7.49
C ASP A 54 22.39 -4.09 8.42
N SER A 55 22.42 -4.37 9.72
CA SER A 55 22.83 -3.39 10.73
C SER A 55 24.30 -2.97 10.65
N THR A 56 25.11 -3.62 9.82
CA THR A 56 26.52 -3.25 9.60
C THR A 56 26.70 -2.34 8.38
N ALA A 57 25.67 -2.18 7.55
CA ALA A 57 25.69 -1.32 6.39
C ALA A 57 25.69 0.17 6.81
N SER A 58 26.43 1.00 6.06
CA SER A 58 26.58 2.43 6.36
C SER A 58 25.29 3.24 6.19
N ASP A 59 24.33 2.70 5.43
CA ASP A 59 23.01 3.26 5.16
C ASP A 59 21.90 2.67 6.04
N PHE A 60 22.26 1.84 7.03
CA PHE A 60 21.30 1.30 7.99
C PHE A 60 20.63 2.41 8.78
N VAL A 61 19.30 2.42 8.76
CA VAL A 61 18.47 3.37 9.52
C VAL A 61 18.01 2.68 10.81
N ALA A 62 18.41 3.21 11.96
CA ALA A 62 17.96 2.70 13.25
C ALA A 62 16.45 2.83 13.39
N TYR A 63 15.81 1.87 14.08
CA TYR A 63 14.34 1.81 14.17
C TYR A 63 13.69 3.14 14.60
N THR A 64 14.30 3.85 15.55
CA THR A 64 13.79 5.12 16.07
C THR A 64 13.82 6.25 15.05
N ASP A 65 14.62 6.12 14.01
CA ASP A 65 14.83 7.13 12.97
C ASP A 65 14.11 6.76 11.67
N VAL A 66 13.46 5.59 11.60
CA VAL A 66 12.70 5.16 10.43
C VAL A 66 11.48 6.07 10.26
N THR A 67 11.37 6.64 9.06
CA THR A 67 10.16 7.37 8.64
C THR A 67 9.26 6.45 7.82
N GLU A 68 7.96 6.74 7.80
CA GLU A 68 7.01 6.02 6.95
C GLU A 68 7.40 6.11 5.46
N ALA A 69 7.90 7.26 5.00
CA ALA A 69 8.38 7.43 3.63
C ALA A 69 9.55 6.50 3.29
N SER A 70 10.49 6.31 4.22
CA SER A 70 11.60 5.35 4.06
C SER A 70 11.07 3.92 3.95
N ALA A 71 10.12 3.55 4.82
CA ALA A 71 9.53 2.21 4.81
C ALA A 71 8.69 1.94 3.55
N ILE A 72 7.93 2.92 3.05
CA ILE A 72 7.24 2.83 1.74
C ILE A 72 8.24 2.64 0.61
N ALA A 73 9.37 3.35 0.63
CA ALA A 73 10.40 3.19 -0.39
C ALA A 73 10.99 1.76 -0.37
N TRP A 74 11.22 1.18 0.82
CA TRP A 74 11.67 -0.21 0.95
C TRP A 74 10.62 -1.22 0.48
N VAL A 75 9.34 -1.01 0.79
CA VAL A 75 8.23 -1.83 0.29
C VAL A 75 8.21 -1.82 -1.24
N LYS A 76 8.24 -0.64 -1.86
CA LYS A 76 8.24 -0.50 -3.32
C LYS A 76 9.48 -1.11 -3.96
N ALA A 77 10.65 -0.96 -3.34
CA ALA A 77 11.87 -1.60 -3.81
C ALA A 77 11.80 -3.14 -3.71
N SER A 78 11.21 -3.67 -2.63
CA SER A 78 11.04 -5.11 -2.42
C SER A 78 10.03 -5.72 -3.39
N LEU A 79 8.94 -5.02 -3.71
CA LEU A 79 7.95 -5.46 -4.70
C LEU A 79 8.50 -5.37 -6.13
N GLY A 80 9.33 -4.37 -6.39
CA GLY A 80 9.83 -4.04 -7.73
C GLY A 80 8.83 -3.20 -8.55
N ALA A 81 9.35 -2.49 -9.55
CA ALA A 81 8.58 -1.50 -10.32
C ALA A 81 7.37 -2.12 -11.04
N ASP A 82 7.52 -3.32 -11.60
CA ASP A 82 6.45 -4.00 -12.34
C ASP A 82 5.27 -4.33 -11.42
N GLU A 83 5.54 -4.86 -10.22
CA GLU A 83 4.48 -5.22 -9.28
C GLU A 83 3.80 -3.99 -8.68
N VAL A 84 4.56 -2.92 -8.39
CA VAL A 84 3.98 -1.63 -8.01
C VAL A 84 3.04 -1.12 -9.09
N SER A 85 3.44 -1.17 -10.36
CA SER A 85 2.61 -0.76 -11.50
C SER A 85 1.36 -1.66 -11.65
N ASN A 86 1.48 -2.96 -11.42
CA ASN A 86 0.37 -3.91 -11.47
C ASN A 86 -0.66 -3.60 -10.38
N ILE A 87 -0.21 -3.32 -9.16
CA ILE A 87 -1.09 -2.95 -8.04
C ILE A 87 -1.84 -1.67 -8.36
N GLU A 88 -1.13 -0.63 -8.82
CA GLU A 88 -1.74 0.65 -9.17
C GLU A 88 -2.75 0.51 -10.32
N SER A 89 -2.43 -0.30 -11.34
CA SER A 89 -3.35 -0.61 -12.44
C SER A 89 -4.58 -1.40 -11.99
N SER A 90 -4.40 -2.35 -11.06
CA SER A 90 -5.49 -3.15 -10.50
C SER A 90 -6.46 -2.29 -9.69
N LEU A 91 -5.95 -1.33 -8.91
CA LEU A 91 -6.78 -0.37 -8.17
C LEU A 91 -7.64 0.48 -9.13
N ALA A 92 -7.03 1.01 -10.20
CA ALA A 92 -7.76 1.77 -11.22
C ALA A 92 -8.83 0.92 -11.93
N ALA A 93 -8.55 -0.36 -12.20
CA ALA A 93 -9.52 -1.29 -12.77
C ALA A 93 -10.69 -1.57 -11.82
N GLN A 94 -10.42 -1.74 -10.52
CA GLN A 94 -11.45 -1.92 -9.49
C GLN A 94 -12.36 -0.69 -9.38
N ILE A 95 -11.77 0.52 -9.36
CA ILE A 95 -12.53 1.77 -9.39
C ILE A 95 -13.43 1.83 -10.62
N THR A 96 -12.90 1.49 -11.80
CA THR A 96 -13.68 1.47 -13.05
C THR A 96 -14.86 0.49 -12.96
N ALA A 97 -14.62 -0.73 -12.48
CA ALA A 97 -15.67 -1.73 -12.30
C ALA A 97 -16.73 -1.30 -11.29
N SER A 98 -16.34 -0.60 -10.21
CA SER A 98 -17.26 -0.14 -9.16
C SER A 98 -18.25 0.93 -9.61
N LYS A 99 -17.96 1.66 -10.70
CA LYS A 99 -18.88 2.65 -11.30
C LYS A 99 -20.04 2.01 -12.05
N THR A 100 -19.83 0.83 -12.60
CA THR A 100 -20.82 0.08 -13.37
C THR A 100 -20.83 -1.39 -12.93
N PRO A 101 -21.25 -1.68 -11.68
CA PRO A 101 -21.15 -3.02 -11.13
C PRO A 101 -22.09 -3.97 -11.87
N THR A 102 -21.55 -5.07 -12.38
CA THR A 102 -22.33 -6.14 -13.06
C THR A 102 -22.61 -7.33 -12.14
N SER A 103 -22.09 -7.29 -10.91
CA SER A 103 -22.22 -8.36 -9.92
C SER A 103 -22.26 -7.74 -8.53
N ALA A 104 -22.95 -8.40 -7.60
CA ALA A 104 -23.06 -7.97 -6.22
C ALA A 104 -22.71 -9.13 -5.29
N PHE A 105 -22.07 -8.82 -4.17
CA PHE A 105 -21.79 -9.75 -3.10
C PHE A 105 -22.74 -9.46 -1.94
N GLY A 106 -23.24 -10.51 -1.29
CA GLY A 106 -24.12 -10.36 -0.14
C GLY A 106 -24.57 -11.71 0.39
N VAL A 107 -25.14 -11.67 1.59
CA VAL A 107 -25.93 -12.79 2.11
C VAL A 107 -27.40 -12.54 1.74
N PRO A 108 -28.16 -13.56 1.31
CA PRO A 108 -29.55 -13.40 0.90
C PRO A 108 -30.54 -13.34 2.08
N TRP A 109 -30.06 -13.27 3.32
CA TRP A 109 -30.84 -13.14 4.55
C TRP A 109 -30.44 -11.91 5.35
#